data_AF-A0A6A5GHM5-F1
#
_entry.id   AF-A0A6A5GHM5-F1
#
_cell.length_a   1.000
_cell.length_b   1.000
_cell.length_c   1.000
_cell.angle_alpha   90.00
_cell.angle_beta   90.00
_cell.angle_gamma   90.00
#
_symmetry.space_group_name_H-M   'P 1'
#
loop_
_entity.id
_entity.type
_entity.pdbx_description
1 polymer ?
#
loop_
_entity_poly.entity_id
_entity_poly.type
_entity_poly.pdbx_seq_one_letter_code
_entity_poly.pdbx_strand_id
1 'polypeptide(L)'
;MCIWRNSSYESEDFAPSILHKLAIIELPVHTLAAYIVLFKTPSRMSSVKGMMLLMHFCGAYLDLFISALSTQYFLLPAAAGHSQGLYTYFGIPVKWQAYLYISGLCLAGTSVLSFFENRFTAVVRGKRSSLIHEKRRLWYIVGNYIFAFVCILPITFTPPEQSIGKAYVREIFTPVALIIGPICYIVFAFVASHFDQSLNNIFLNIIAIHGLMSGIVMLSVHTPYREAILKIICCGHTPKESNKNSVHTDGTIVVLSGHRRSILIS
;
A
#
# COMPACT_ATOMS: atom_id res chain seq x y z
N MET A 1 9.14 7.25 19.84
CA MET A 1 8.03 7.23 20.83
C MET A 1 7.00 8.25 20.39
N CYS A 2 5.72 7.94 20.49
CA CYS A 2 4.68 8.97 20.40
C CYS A 2 4.84 9.91 21.60
N ILE A 3 4.82 11.23 21.37
CA ILE A 3 4.92 12.22 22.43
C ILE A 3 3.50 12.47 22.92
N TRP A 4 3.19 12.04 24.15
CA TRP A 4 1.90 12.28 24.79
C TRP A 4 1.97 13.58 25.59
N ARG A 5 1.18 14.58 25.21
CA ARG A 5 1.16 15.93 25.80
C ARG A 5 -0.05 16.15 26.71
N ASN A 6 -0.88 15.13 26.90
CA ASN A 6 -2.10 15.21 27.71
C ASN A 6 -3.04 16.33 27.23
N SER A 7 -3.16 16.48 25.91
CA SER A 7 -4.07 17.46 25.30
C SER A 7 -5.43 16.83 25.01
N SER A 8 -6.50 17.61 25.06
CA SER A 8 -7.84 17.16 24.67
C SER A 8 -7.91 16.64 23.23
N TYR A 9 -7.03 17.14 22.34
CA TYR A 9 -6.92 16.68 20.94
C TYR A 9 -6.31 15.29 20.81
N GLU A 10 -5.59 14.82 21.82
CA GLU A 10 -4.94 13.49 21.85
C GLU A 10 -5.84 12.43 22.51
N SER A 11 -7.04 12.83 22.99
CA SER A 11 -8.01 11.92 23.57
C SER A 11 -8.65 11.02 22.51
N GLU A 12 -8.89 9.76 22.87
CA GLU A 12 -9.54 8.76 22.00
C GLU A 12 -10.96 9.20 21.59
N ASP A 13 -11.63 9.96 22.46
CA ASP A 13 -13.00 10.47 22.25
C ASP A 13 -13.07 11.72 21.37
N PHE A 14 -11.93 12.37 21.08
CA PHE A 14 -11.95 13.61 20.32
C PHE A 14 -12.41 13.40 18.88
N ALA A 15 -11.76 12.48 18.14
CA ALA A 15 -12.11 12.21 16.75
C ALA A 15 -13.57 11.72 16.56
N PRO A 16 -14.11 10.76 17.33
CA PRO A 16 -15.49 10.27 17.17
C PRO A 16 -16.50 11.34 17.53
N SER A 17 -16.19 12.25 18.46
CA SER A 17 -17.09 13.36 18.82
C SER A 17 -17.41 14.28 17.63
N ILE A 18 -16.50 14.38 16.66
CA ILE A 18 -16.65 15.14 15.43
C ILE A 18 -17.15 14.24 14.31
N LEU A 19 -16.49 13.10 14.11
CA LEU A 19 -16.75 12.17 13.01
C LEU A 19 -18.17 11.58 13.07
N HIS A 20 -18.68 11.21 14.24
CA HIS A 20 -20.06 10.71 14.35
C HIS A 20 -21.11 11.77 14.03
N LYS A 21 -20.84 13.05 14.36
CA LYS A 21 -21.72 14.16 13.95
C LYS A 21 -21.68 14.39 12.45
N LEU A 22 -20.49 14.23 11.84
CA LEU A 22 -20.31 14.30 10.40
C LEU A 22 -21.08 13.17 9.71
N ALA A 23 -21.05 11.95 10.24
CA ALA A 23 -21.79 10.81 9.70
C ALA A 23 -23.31 11.04 9.60
N ILE A 24 -23.89 11.75 10.60
CA ILE A 24 -25.32 12.13 10.59
C ILE A 24 -25.65 13.02 9.38
N ILE A 25 -24.70 13.83 8.93
CA ILE A 25 -24.84 14.71 7.76
C ILE A 25 -24.47 13.96 6.46
N GLU A 26 -23.44 13.13 6.48
CA GLU A 26 -22.99 12.33 5.34
C GLU A 26 -24.09 11.37 4.85
N LEU A 27 -24.81 10.70 5.76
CA LEU A 27 -25.84 9.73 5.39
C LEU A 27 -26.95 10.32 4.49
N PRO A 28 -27.63 11.44 4.84
CA PRO A 28 -28.62 12.05 3.96
C PRO A 28 -27.98 12.61 2.68
N VAL A 29 -26.76 13.14 2.74
CA VAL A 29 -26.05 13.66 1.55
C VAL A 29 -25.73 12.53 0.55
N HIS A 30 -25.16 11.42 1.00
CA HIS A 30 -24.88 10.26 0.14
C HIS A 30 -26.17 9.63 -0.40
N THR A 31 -27.24 9.61 0.39
CA THR A 31 -28.56 9.12 -0.06
C THR A 31 -29.14 10.02 -1.15
N LEU A 32 -29.07 11.34 -0.98
CA LEU A 32 -29.50 12.32 -1.98
C LEU A 32 -28.67 12.20 -3.26
N ALA A 33 -27.35 12.08 -3.14
CA ALA A 33 -26.46 11.91 -4.28
C ALA A 33 -26.74 10.60 -5.05
N ALA A 34 -26.97 9.49 -4.34
CA ALA A 34 -27.37 8.22 -4.96
C ALA A 34 -28.72 8.36 -5.68
N TYR A 35 -29.70 9.05 -5.08
CA TYR A 35 -30.98 9.35 -5.71
C TYR A 35 -30.82 10.17 -7.01
N ILE A 36 -29.97 11.21 -6.99
CA ILE A 36 -29.71 12.03 -8.19
C ILE A 36 -29.06 11.19 -9.30
N VAL A 37 -28.06 10.36 -8.98
CA VAL A 37 -27.42 9.47 -9.96
C VAL A 37 -28.43 8.46 -10.52
N LEU A 38 -29.33 7.92 -9.69
CA LEU A 38 -30.32 6.94 -10.15
C LEU A 38 -31.43 7.56 -11.00
N PHE A 39 -31.95 8.73 -10.64
CA PHE A 39 -33.18 9.25 -11.23
C PHE A 39 -32.99 10.50 -12.10
N LYS A 40 -31.86 11.20 -11.99
CA LYS A 40 -31.59 12.45 -12.73
C LYS A 40 -30.46 12.34 -13.75
N THR A 41 -29.74 11.22 -13.84
CA THR A 41 -28.75 11.02 -14.92
C THR A 41 -29.44 11.00 -16.29
N PRO A 42 -29.05 11.89 -17.23
CA PRO A 42 -29.68 12.00 -18.54
C PRO A 42 -29.38 10.79 -19.44
N SER A 43 -30.30 10.47 -20.37
CA SER A 43 -30.18 9.30 -21.26
C SER A 43 -28.88 9.25 -22.07
N ARG A 44 -28.30 10.41 -22.39
CA ARG A 44 -27.00 10.54 -23.08
C ARG A 44 -25.82 9.97 -22.28
N MET A 45 -25.93 9.89 -20.95
CA MET A 45 -24.90 9.37 -20.04
C MET A 45 -25.33 8.04 -19.38
N SER A 46 -26.33 7.36 -19.95
CA SER A 46 -26.84 6.09 -19.43
C SER A 46 -25.76 4.99 -19.39
N SER A 47 -24.81 4.99 -20.33
CA SER A 47 -23.72 4.01 -20.41
C SER A 47 -22.70 4.12 -19.27
N VAL A 48 -22.56 5.30 -18.64
CA VAL A 48 -21.64 5.53 -17.52
C VAL A 48 -22.33 5.49 -16.16
N LYS A 49 -23.67 5.55 -16.13
CA LYS A 49 -24.49 5.61 -14.92
C LYS A 49 -24.14 4.52 -13.90
N GLY A 50 -23.99 3.27 -14.35
CA GLY A 50 -23.68 2.15 -13.45
C GLY A 50 -22.32 2.30 -12.77
N MET A 51 -21.29 2.75 -13.51
CA MET A 51 -19.95 2.97 -12.95
C MET A 51 -19.91 4.20 -12.04
N MET A 52 -20.66 5.26 -12.36
CA MET A 52 -20.83 6.42 -11.47
C MET A 52 -21.48 6.02 -10.15
N LEU A 53 -22.50 5.17 -10.20
CA LEU A 53 -23.19 4.67 -9.01
C LEU A 53 -22.28 3.78 -8.17
N LEU A 54 -21.51 2.87 -8.79
CA LEU A 54 -20.54 2.03 -8.11
C LEU A 54 -19.45 2.85 -7.41
N MET A 55 -18.89 3.83 -8.11
CA MET A 55 -17.92 4.77 -7.53
C MET A 55 -18.51 5.53 -6.33
N HIS A 56 -19.75 6.02 -6.44
CA HIS A 56 -20.44 6.69 -5.34
C HIS A 56 -20.63 5.78 -4.13
N PHE A 57 -21.06 4.53 -4.34
CA PHE A 57 -21.25 3.58 -3.23
C PHE A 57 -19.93 3.19 -2.57
N CYS A 58 -18.86 2.97 -3.33
CA CYS A 58 -17.55 2.67 -2.75
C CYS A 58 -16.99 3.86 -1.94
N GLY A 59 -17.17 5.09 -2.43
CA GLY A 59 -16.81 6.31 -1.71
C GLY A 59 -17.63 6.49 -0.44
N ALA A 60 -18.96 6.45 -0.55
CA ALA A 60 -19.88 6.58 0.58
C ALA A 60 -19.65 5.50 1.65
N TYR A 61 -19.34 4.27 1.24
CA TYR A 61 -18.94 3.22 2.17
C TYR A 61 -17.71 3.63 2.97
N LEU A 62 -16.66 4.12 2.31
CA LEU A 62 -15.41 4.52 2.97
C LEU A 62 -15.61 5.71 3.92
N ASP A 63 -16.37 6.72 3.49
CA ASP A 63 -16.68 7.91 4.28
C ASP A 63 -17.42 7.50 5.57
N LEU A 64 -18.51 6.75 5.44
CA LEU A 64 -19.28 6.19 6.57
C LEU A 64 -18.47 5.20 7.41
N PHE A 65 -17.50 4.51 6.81
CA PHE A 65 -16.64 3.58 7.53
C PHE A 65 -15.79 4.33 8.55
N ILE A 66 -15.13 5.40 8.11
CA ILE A 66 -14.28 6.23 8.98
C ILE A 66 -15.14 6.98 10.00
N SER A 67 -16.30 7.49 9.57
CA SER A 67 -17.09 8.41 10.37
C SER A 67 -18.04 7.74 11.36
N ALA A 68 -18.52 6.52 11.10
CA ALA A 68 -19.50 5.83 11.94
C ALA A 68 -19.24 4.34 12.18
N LEU A 69 -18.87 3.57 11.15
CA LEU A 69 -18.79 2.11 11.29
C LEU A 69 -17.60 1.70 12.14
N SER A 70 -16.43 2.28 11.86
CA SER A 70 -15.17 1.93 12.50
C SER A 70 -14.09 2.98 12.23
N THR A 71 -14.04 3.99 13.09
CA THR A 71 -12.97 4.99 13.16
C THR A 71 -11.65 4.32 13.52
N GLN A 72 -10.69 4.36 12.60
CA GLN A 72 -9.37 3.74 12.75
C GLN A 72 -8.36 4.71 13.36
N TYR A 73 -7.71 4.31 14.45
CA TYR A 73 -6.60 5.04 15.05
C TYR A 73 -5.31 4.31 14.77
N PHE A 74 -4.45 4.87 13.91
CA PHE A 74 -3.13 4.33 13.64
C PHE A 74 -2.07 5.15 14.37
N LEU A 75 -1.30 4.48 15.23
CA LEU A 75 -0.14 5.04 15.92
C LEU A 75 1.11 4.79 15.07
N LEU A 76 1.45 5.76 14.23
CA LEU A 76 2.71 5.77 13.49
C LEU A 76 3.83 6.38 14.35
N PRO A 77 5.07 5.83 14.33
CA PRO A 77 5.54 4.70 13.54
C PRO A 77 5.42 3.35 14.26
N ALA A 78 4.68 3.26 15.38
CA ALA A 78 4.60 2.04 16.17
C ALA A 78 3.97 0.85 15.43
N ALA A 79 3.33 1.10 14.28
CA ALA A 79 2.55 0.14 13.49
C ALA A 79 1.49 -0.57 14.34
N ALA A 80 0.93 0.18 15.28
CA ALA A 80 -0.12 -0.26 16.20
C ALA A 80 -1.36 0.59 15.96
N GLY A 81 -2.52 0.08 16.34
CA GLY A 81 -3.75 0.83 16.22
C GLY A 81 -4.91 0.14 16.91
N HIS A 82 -5.96 0.90 17.13
CA HIS A 82 -7.24 0.40 17.62
C HIS A 82 -8.37 1.02 16.80
N SER A 83 -9.57 0.48 16.92
CA SER A 83 -10.73 0.97 16.16
C SER A 83 -11.92 1.18 17.10
N GLN A 84 -12.70 2.23 16.89
CA GLN A 84 -13.92 2.54 17.64
C GLN A 84 -15.09 2.80 16.68
N GLY A 85 -16.32 2.52 17.10
CA GLY A 85 -17.53 2.73 16.28
C GLY A 85 -18.53 1.59 16.41
N LEU A 86 -19.51 1.55 15.49
CA LEU A 86 -20.57 0.53 15.47
C LEU A 86 -20.03 -0.90 15.42
N TYR A 87 -18.98 -1.16 14.65
CA TYR A 87 -18.39 -2.50 14.55
C TYR A 87 -17.72 -2.95 15.86
N THR A 88 -17.08 -2.03 16.57
CA THR A 88 -16.55 -2.31 17.91
C THR A 88 -17.69 -2.54 18.90
N TYR A 89 -18.80 -1.79 18.81
CA TYR A 89 -20.00 -2.02 19.60
C TYR A 89 -20.61 -3.42 19.37
N PHE A 90 -20.64 -3.89 18.13
CA PHE A 90 -21.08 -5.25 17.78
C PHE A 90 -20.04 -6.34 18.12
N GLY A 91 -18.90 -5.99 18.70
CA GLY A 91 -17.86 -6.96 19.08
C GLY A 91 -17.06 -7.52 17.91
N ILE A 92 -17.06 -6.85 16.75
CA ILE A 92 -16.24 -7.28 15.60
C ILE A 92 -14.75 -7.08 15.96
N PRO A 93 -13.89 -8.10 15.82
CA PRO A 93 -12.47 -7.98 16.13
C PRO A 93 -11.76 -6.89 15.29
N VAL A 94 -10.86 -6.12 15.92
CA VAL A 94 -10.09 -5.03 15.27
C VAL A 94 -9.39 -5.47 13.99
N LYS A 95 -8.89 -6.73 13.94
CA LYS A 95 -8.27 -7.30 12.73
C LYS A 95 -9.19 -7.26 11.50
N TRP A 96 -10.47 -7.55 11.69
CA TRP A 96 -11.45 -7.56 10.61
C TRP A 96 -11.90 -6.16 10.25
N GLN A 97 -11.99 -5.27 11.23
CA GLN A 97 -12.26 -3.85 10.99
C GLN A 97 -11.14 -3.22 10.14
N ALA A 98 -9.87 -3.47 10.48
CA ALA A 98 -8.72 -3.01 9.70
C ALA A 98 -8.69 -3.60 8.28
N TYR A 99 -8.99 -4.89 8.12
CA TYR A 99 -9.10 -5.53 6.81
C TYR A 99 -10.18 -4.87 5.93
N LEU A 100 -11.37 -4.66 6.48
CA LEU A 100 -12.49 -4.03 5.76
C LEU A 100 -12.19 -2.57 5.41
N TYR A 101 -11.47 -1.85 6.27
CA TYR A 101 -11.02 -0.49 6.01
C TYR A 101 -10.04 -0.42 4.83
N ILE A 102 -8.94 -1.18 4.89
CA ILE A 102 -7.91 -1.16 3.86
C ILE A 102 -8.47 -1.68 2.52
N SER A 103 -9.27 -2.75 2.55
CA SER A 103 -9.97 -3.24 1.35
C SER A 103 -10.94 -2.19 0.82
N GLY A 104 -11.64 -1.46 1.69
CA GLY A 104 -12.49 -0.32 1.33
C GLY A 104 -11.75 0.78 0.56
N LEU A 105 -10.56 1.16 1.03
CA LEU A 105 -9.68 2.12 0.34
C LEU A 105 -9.30 1.62 -1.06
N CYS A 106 -8.89 0.36 -1.18
CA CYS A 106 -8.53 -0.24 -2.47
C CYS A 106 -9.73 -0.33 -3.42
N LEU A 107 -10.92 -0.65 -2.90
CA LEU A 107 -12.18 -0.70 -3.67
C LEU A 107 -12.58 0.70 -4.16
N ALA A 108 -12.50 1.71 -3.30
CA ALA A 108 -12.73 3.11 -3.68
C ALA A 108 -11.79 3.53 -4.82
N GLY A 109 -10.48 3.26 -4.69
CA GLY A 109 -9.52 3.52 -5.77
C GLY A 109 -9.82 2.76 -7.06
N THR A 110 -10.18 1.48 -6.96
CA THR A 110 -10.53 0.63 -8.11
C THR A 110 -11.81 1.12 -8.80
N SER A 111 -12.76 1.67 -8.04
CA SER A 111 -13.99 2.25 -8.59
C SER A 111 -13.75 3.50 -9.41
N VAL A 112 -12.82 4.35 -8.98
CA VAL A 112 -12.37 5.52 -9.74
C VAL A 112 -11.66 5.08 -11.03
N LEU A 113 -10.74 4.11 -10.94
CA LEU A 113 -10.06 3.55 -12.11
C LEU A 113 -11.05 2.97 -13.12
N SER A 114 -12.03 2.22 -12.64
CA SER A 114 -13.09 1.63 -13.47
C SER A 114 -13.94 2.68 -14.16
N PHE A 115 -14.25 3.78 -13.47
CA PHE A 115 -14.96 4.93 -14.06
C PHE A 115 -14.15 5.58 -15.18
N PHE A 116 -12.85 5.82 -14.97
CA PHE A 116 -11.97 6.39 -15.99
C PHE A 116 -11.81 5.47 -17.20
N GLU A 117 -11.64 4.17 -16.99
CA GLU A 117 -11.54 3.17 -18.07
C GLU A 117 -12.82 3.12 -18.91
N ASN A 118 -13.98 3.20 -18.25
CA ASN A 118 -15.28 3.25 -18.93
C ASN A 118 -15.45 4.54 -19.74
N ARG A 119 -15.03 5.69 -19.18
CA ARG A 119 -15.07 6.98 -19.88
C ARG A 119 -14.09 7.03 -21.05
N PHE A 120 -12.89 6.49 -20.87
CA PHE A 120 -11.88 6.38 -21.92
C PHE A 120 -12.41 5.57 -23.11
N THR A 121 -13.00 4.42 -22.84
CA THR A 121 -13.61 3.58 -23.89
C THR A 121 -14.74 4.31 -24.61
N ALA A 122 -15.63 4.99 -23.86
CA ALA A 122 -16.75 5.72 -24.45
C ALA A 122 -16.31 6.85 -25.39
N VAL A 123 -15.25 7.60 -25.04
CA VAL A 123 -14.75 8.74 -25.82
C VAL A 123 -13.88 8.29 -27.00
N VAL A 124 -12.94 7.37 -26.77
CA VAL A 124 -11.92 7.01 -27.76
C VAL A 124 -12.40 5.94 -28.73
N ARG A 125 -13.15 4.94 -28.24
CA ARG A 125 -13.57 3.78 -29.04
C ARG A 125 -15.01 3.89 -29.52
N GLY A 126 -15.88 4.55 -28.74
CA GLY A 126 -17.28 4.78 -29.09
C GLY A 126 -17.99 3.48 -29.51
N LYS A 127 -18.73 3.51 -30.63
CA LYS A 127 -19.46 2.35 -31.18
C LYS A 127 -18.57 1.32 -31.89
N ARG A 128 -17.25 1.54 -31.97
CA ARG A 128 -16.32 0.69 -32.73
C ARG A 128 -15.69 -0.41 -31.86
N SER A 129 -16.14 -0.62 -30.62
CA SER A 129 -15.58 -1.65 -29.75
C SER A 129 -16.05 -3.05 -30.19
N SER A 130 -15.08 -3.97 -30.32
CA SER A 130 -15.38 -5.37 -30.59
C SER A 130 -15.88 -6.05 -29.32
N LEU A 131 -16.77 -7.03 -29.47
CA LEU A 131 -17.28 -7.84 -28.35
C LEU A 131 -16.15 -8.49 -27.53
N ILE A 132 -15.06 -8.87 -28.17
CA ILE A 132 -13.86 -9.42 -27.53
C ILE A 132 -13.21 -8.38 -26.61
N HIS A 133 -13.12 -7.12 -27.06
CA HIS A 133 -12.56 -6.05 -26.25
C HIS A 133 -13.45 -5.72 -25.04
N GLU A 134 -14.76 -5.64 -25.22
CA GLU A 134 -15.71 -5.43 -24.11
C GLU A 134 -15.60 -6.53 -23.05
N LYS A 135 -15.55 -7.81 -23.47
CA LYS A 135 -15.34 -8.94 -22.56
C LYS A 135 -14.00 -8.84 -21.83
N ARG A 136 -12.92 -8.52 -22.54
CA ARG A 136 -11.58 -8.36 -21.94
C ARG A 136 -11.54 -7.21 -20.93
N ARG A 137 -12.21 -6.08 -21.23
CA ARG A 137 -12.33 -4.95 -20.30
C ARG A 137 -13.08 -5.35 -19.03
N LEU A 138 -14.18 -6.09 -19.17
CA LEU A 138 -14.92 -6.59 -18.01
C LEU A 138 -14.05 -7.49 -17.13
N TRP A 139 -13.31 -8.44 -17.71
CA TRP A 139 -12.39 -9.30 -16.95
C TRP A 139 -11.26 -8.52 -16.27
N TYR A 140 -10.71 -7.50 -16.94
CA TYR A 140 -9.73 -6.60 -16.33
C TYR A 140 -10.31 -5.86 -15.13
N ILE A 141 -11.51 -5.28 -15.25
CA ILE A 141 -12.17 -4.57 -14.16
C ILE A 141 -12.46 -5.52 -13.00
N VAL A 142 -13.12 -6.65 -13.27
CA VAL A 142 -13.45 -7.67 -12.24
C VAL A 142 -12.18 -8.19 -11.56
N GLY A 143 -11.13 -8.45 -12.33
CA GLY A 143 -9.83 -8.88 -11.80
C GLY A 143 -9.22 -7.86 -10.83
N ASN A 144 -9.29 -6.56 -11.13
CA ASN A 144 -8.82 -5.51 -10.22
C ASN A 144 -9.65 -5.47 -8.92
N TYR A 145 -10.97 -5.65 -8.99
CA TYR A 145 -11.81 -5.71 -7.78
C TYR A 145 -11.49 -6.94 -6.91
N ILE A 146 -11.29 -8.11 -7.52
CA ILE A 146 -10.87 -9.31 -6.80
C ILE A 146 -9.50 -9.09 -6.17
N PHE A 147 -8.55 -8.53 -6.93
CA PHE A 147 -7.21 -8.23 -6.45
C PHE A 147 -7.23 -7.26 -5.27
N ALA A 148 -8.01 -6.18 -5.33
CA ALA A 148 -8.16 -5.21 -4.26
C ALA A 148 -8.67 -5.84 -2.94
N PHE A 149 -9.52 -6.86 -3.03
CA PHE A 149 -10.03 -7.58 -1.86
C PHE A 149 -9.05 -8.64 -1.33
N VAL A 150 -8.33 -9.32 -2.23
CA VAL A 150 -7.48 -10.47 -1.89
C VAL A 150 -6.08 -10.06 -1.46
N CYS A 151 -5.50 -8.99 -2.02
CA CYS A 151 -4.09 -8.64 -1.78
C CYS A 151 -3.78 -8.33 -0.29
N ILE A 152 -4.79 -7.93 0.49
CA ILE A 152 -4.65 -7.60 1.92
C ILE A 152 -4.86 -8.84 2.82
N LEU A 153 -5.49 -9.91 2.32
CA LEU A 153 -5.79 -11.11 3.12
C LEU A 153 -4.53 -11.77 3.70
N PRO A 154 -3.42 -11.96 2.95
CA PRO A 154 -2.20 -12.54 3.52
C PRO A 154 -1.69 -11.76 4.73
N ILE A 155 -1.64 -10.43 4.64
CA ILE A 155 -1.19 -9.56 5.74
C ILE A 155 -2.11 -9.70 6.98
N THR A 156 -3.40 -9.96 6.75
CA THR A 156 -4.38 -10.14 7.83
C THR A 156 -4.20 -11.46 8.58
N PHE A 157 -3.80 -12.54 7.90
CA PHE A 157 -3.59 -13.87 8.51
C PHE A 157 -2.16 -14.12 8.96
N THR A 158 -1.18 -13.51 8.29
CA THR A 158 0.25 -13.60 8.59
C THR A 158 0.80 -12.19 8.81
N PRO A 159 0.42 -11.51 9.90
CA PRO A 159 0.93 -10.18 10.19
C PRO A 159 2.45 -10.23 10.41
N PRO A 160 3.22 -9.29 9.84
CA PRO A 160 4.66 -9.25 10.02
C PRO A 160 5.02 -8.96 11.48
N GLU A 161 6.19 -9.42 11.90
CA GLU A 161 6.73 -9.11 13.22
C GLU A 161 6.90 -7.58 13.39
N GLN A 162 6.69 -7.06 14.60
CA GLN A 162 6.59 -5.62 14.84
C GLN A 162 7.84 -4.83 14.39
N SER A 163 9.04 -5.41 14.51
CA SER A 163 10.31 -4.80 14.05
C SER A 163 10.32 -4.58 12.55
N ILE A 164 9.85 -5.58 11.79
CA ILE A 164 9.74 -5.57 10.33
C ILE A 164 8.58 -4.66 9.89
N GLY A 165 7.45 -4.67 10.61
CA GLY A 165 6.31 -3.78 10.33
C GLY A 165 6.67 -2.29 10.40
N LYS A 166 7.48 -1.88 11.39
CA LYS A 166 7.99 -0.50 11.50
C LYS A 166 8.85 -0.09 10.29
N ALA A 167 9.66 -1.03 9.79
CA ALA A 167 10.48 -0.84 8.60
C ALA A 167 9.61 -0.64 7.35
N TYR A 168 8.59 -1.49 7.13
CA TYR A 168 7.64 -1.33 6.03
C TYR A 168 6.86 -0.02 6.07
N VAL A 169 6.39 0.38 7.26
CA VAL A 169 5.69 1.67 7.41
C VAL A 169 6.59 2.83 6.99
N ARG A 170 7.88 2.80 7.35
CA ARG A 170 8.85 3.82 6.92
C ARG A 170 9.07 3.79 5.41
N GLU A 171 9.17 2.59 4.84
CA GLU A 171 9.34 2.38 3.40
C GLU A 171 8.17 2.94 2.58
N ILE A 172 6.93 2.78 3.06
CA ILE A 172 5.75 3.27 2.37
C ILE A 172 5.52 4.77 2.64
N PHE A 173 5.73 5.23 3.88
CA PHE A 173 5.40 6.59 4.27
C PHE A 173 6.28 7.64 3.58
N THR A 174 7.58 7.40 3.47
CA THR A 174 8.53 8.38 2.88
C THR A 174 8.22 8.69 1.41
N PRO A 175 7.98 7.71 0.53
CA PRO A 175 7.58 7.98 -0.86
C PRO A 175 6.16 8.57 -0.96
N VAL A 176 5.19 8.07 -0.19
CA VAL A 176 3.82 8.61 -0.23
C VAL A 176 3.76 10.09 0.13
N ALA A 177 4.53 10.53 1.14
CA ALA A 177 4.60 11.93 1.54
C ALA A 177 5.10 12.85 0.40
N LEU A 178 5.97 12.36 -0.49
CA LEU A 178 6.48 13.11 -1.64
C LEU A 178 5.42 13.34 -2.72
N ILE A 179 4.42 12.45 -2.84
CA ILE A 179 3.33 12.57 -3.83
C ILE A 179 2.23 13.55 -3.36
N ILE A 180 2.12 13.81 -2.05
CA ILE A 180 1.13 14.75 -1.51
C ILE A 180 1.34 16.17 -2.07
N GLY A 181 2.60 16.63 -2.18
CA GLY A 181 2.93 17.95 -2.73
C GLY A 181 2.39 18.16 -4.16
N PRO A 182 2.74 17.29 -5.13
CA PRO A 182 2.16 17.32 -6.48
C PRO A 182 0.63 17.29 -6.50
N ILE A 183 -0.03 16.48 -5.67
CA ILE A 183 -1.50 16.41 -5.61
C ILE A 183 -2.08 17.75 -5.15
N CYS A 184 -1.57 18.30 -4.05
CA CYS A 184 -2.02 19.60 -3.51
C CYS A 184 -1.86 20.72 -4.55
N TYR A 185 -0.75 20.73 -5.29
CA TYR A 185 -0.52 21.72 -6.34
C TYR A 185 -1.49 21.56 -7.51
N ILE A 186 -1.76 20.35 -7.98
CA ILE A 186 -2.76 20.11 -9.03
C ILE A 186 -4.12 20.64 -8.59
N VAL A 187 -4.55 20.33 -7.36
CA VAL A 187 -5.83 20.82 -6.81
C VAL A 187 -5.84 22.35 -6.76
N PHE A 188 -4.77 22.99 -6.26
CA PHE A 188 -4.65 24.45 -6.24
C PHE A 188 -4.74 25.05 -7.64
N ALA A 189 -3.99 24.51 -8.62
CA ALA A 189 -3.97 24.99 -10.00
C ALA A 189 -5.37 24.91 -10.64
N PHE A 190 -6.11 23.84 -10.39
CA PHE A 190 -7.49 23.70 -10.86
C PHE A 190 -8.45 24.70 -10.21
N VAL A 191 -8.40 24.84 -8.88
CA VAL A 191 -9.30 25.74 -8.14
C VAL A 191 -9.00 27.22 -8.46
N ALA A 192 -7.73 27.59 -8.51
CA ALA A 192 -7.29 28.94 -8.85
C ALA A 192 -7.37 29.23 -10.36
N SER A 193 -7.66 28.22 -11.21
CA SER A 193 -7.54 28.29 -12.67
C SER A 193 -6.19 28.85 -13.13
N HIS A 194 -5.14 28.59 -12.34
CA HIS A 194 -3.81 29.15 -12.53
C HIS A 194 -2.85 28.04 -12.93
N PHE A 195 -2.52 28.00 -14.23
CA PHE A 195 -1.67 26.98 -14.81
C PHE A 195 -0.26 27.53 -15.02
N ASP A 196 0.65 27.19 -14.12
CA ASP A 196 2.07 27.56 -14.22
C ASP A 196 2.88 26.38 -14.75
N GLN A 197 3.37 26.52 -15.98
CA GLN A 197 4.14 25.47 -16.65
C GLN A 197 5.46 25.15 -15.93
N SER A 198 6.08 26.12 -15.27
CA SER A 198 7.33 25.91 -14.53
C SER A 198 7.10 25.03 -13.30
N LEU A 199 6.04 25.31 -12.54
CA LEU A 199 5.65 24.50 -11.39
C LEU A 199 5.16 23.11 -11.82
N ASN A 200 4.37 22.99 -12.89
CA ASN A 200 4.01 21.69 -13.49
C ASN A 200 5.25 20.83 -13.77
N ASN A 201 6.27 21.40 -14.40
CA ASN A 201 7.52 20.69 -14.70
C ASN A 201 8.28 20.29 -13.42
N ILE A 202 8.30 21.15 -12.39
CA ILE A 202 8.92 20.83 -11.09
C ILE A 202 8.20 19.64 -10.43
N PHE A 203 6.86 19.66 -10.38
CA PHE A 203 6.08 18.59 -9.77
C PHE A 203 6.15 17.28 -10.56
N LEU A 204 6.25 17.33 -11.90
CA LEU A 204 6.54 16.15 -12.71
C LEU A 204 7.90 15.53 -12.38
N ASN A 205 8.93 16.35 -12.14
CA ASN A 205 10.23 15.88 -11.68
C ASN A 205 10.16 15.28 -10.26
N ILE A 206 9.38 15.86 -9.35
CA ILE A 206 9.14 15.30 -8.00
C ILE A 206 8.48 13.92 -8.09
N ILE A 207 7.48 13.77 -8.98
CA ILE A 207 6.84 12.47 -9.25
C ILE A 207 7.85 11.47 -9.82
N ALA A 208 8.75 11.89 -10.71
CA ALA A 208 9.79 11.02 -11.24
C ALA A 208 10.79 10.57 -10.15
N ILE A 209 11.16 11.46 -9.22
CA ILE A 209 12.07 11.18 -8.11
C ILE A 209 11.47 10.20 -7.09
N HIS A 210 10.14 10.10 -7.00
CA HIS A 210 9.46 9.14 -6.12
C HIS A 210 9.96 7.70 -6.31
N GLY A 211 10.08 7.25 -7.57
CA GLY A 211 10.53 5.88 -7.88
C GLY A 211 11.96 5.61 -7.42
N LEU A 212 12.85 6.59 -7.58
CA LEU A 212 14.23 6.52 -7.11
C LEU A 212 14.29 6.50 -5.58
N MET A 213 13.54 7.37 -4.91
CA MET A 213 13.47 7.41 -3.45
C MET A 213 12.90 6.12 -2.86
N SER A 214 11.87 5.54 -3.47
CA SER A 214 11.34 4.23 -3.08
C SER A 214 12.42 3.14 -3.17
N GLY A 215 13.22 3.15 -4.24
CA GLY A 215 14.34 2.21 -4.39
C GLY A 215 15.44 2.41 -3.34
N ILE A 216 15.84 3.65 -3.08
CA ILE A 216 16.85 3.98 -2.06
C ILE A 216 16.37 3.55 -0.66
N VAL A 217 15.12 3.85 -0.32
CA VAL A 217 14.55 3.49 0.99
C VAL A 217 14.46 1.97 1.14
N MET A 218 14.01 1.25 0.10
CA MET A 218 13.98 -0.22 0.08
C MET A 218 15.38 -0.81 0.34
N LEU A 219 16.40 -0.33 -0.38
CA LEU A 219 17.79 -0.78 -0.19
C LEU A 219 18.37 -0.45 1.18
N SER A 220 17.94 0.64 1.81
CA SER A 220 18.46 1.11 3.10
C SER A 220 17.79 0.42 4.30
N VAL A 221 16.49 0.14 4.18
CA VAL A 221 15.64 -0.37 5.26
C VAL A 221 15.84 -1.88 5.45
N HIS A 222 15.89 -2.65 4.37
CA HIS A 222 15.98 -4.11 4.42
C HIS A 222 17.40 -4.58 4.73
N THR A 223 17.56 -5.24 5.88
CA THR A 223 18.82 -5.80 6.37
C THR A 223 19.60 -6.62 5.34
N PRO A 224 19.02 -7.59 4.59
CA PRO A 224 19.80 -8.36 3.61
C PRO A 224 20.33 -7.51 2.45
N TYR A 225 19.60 -6.48 2.02
CA TYR A 225 20.02 -5.58 0.95
C TYR A 225 21.08 -4.59 1.43
N ARG A 226 20.91 -4.03 2.63
CA ARG A 226 21.93 -3.19 3.27
C ARG A 226 23.23 -3.95 3.47
N GLU A 227 23.17 -5.19 3.96
CA GLU A 227 24.35 -6.05 4.12
C GLU A 227 25.02 -6.41 2.79
N ALA A 228 24.24 -6.68 1.75
CA ALA A 228 24.77 -6.92 0.41
C ALA A 228 25.49 -5.67 -0.15
N ILE A 229 24.89 -4.49 0.01
CA ILE A 229 25.51 -3.20 -0.38
C ILE A 229 26.79 -2.97 0.42
N LEU A 230 26.77 -3.18 1.73
CA LEU A 230 27.95 -3.04 2.58
C LEU A 230 29.04 -4.04 2.19
N LYS A 231 28.70 -5.28 1.83
CA LYS A 231 29.68 -6.24 1.29
C LYS A 231 30.27 -5.75 -0.04
N ILE A 232 29.47 -5.24 -0.96
CA ILE A 232 29.96 -4.72 -2.25
C ILE A 232 30.88 -3.51 -2.05
N ILE A 233 30.52 -2.60 -1.14
CA ILE A 233 31.29 -1.38 -0.87
C ILE A 233 32.54 -1.67 -0.02
N CYS A 234 32.44 -2.56 0.98
CA CYS A 234 33.55 -2.89 1.89
C CYS A 234 34.48 -4.00 1.36
N CYS A 235 34.05 -4.87 0.43
CA CYS A 235 34.93 -5.84 -0.23
C CYS A 235 35.76 -5.24 -1.40
N GLY A 236 35.74 -3.91 -1.59
CA GLY A 236 36.76 -3.20 -2.39
C GLY A 236 38.17 -3.24 -1.78
N HIS A 237 38.33 -3.80 -0.58
CA HIS A 237 39.61 -4.12 0.04
C HIS A 237 39.69 -5.60 0.43
N THR A 238 39.96 -6.47 -0.54
CA THR A 238 40.57 -7.77 -0.21
C THR A 238 42.06 -7.57 0.09
N PRO A 239 42.57 -8.05 1.24
CA PRO A 239 44.00 -8.32 1.39
C PRO A 239 44.37 -9.37 0.34
N LYS A 240 45.52 -9.19 -0.33
CA LYS A 240 46.11 -10.22 -1.20
C LYS A 240 46.12 -11.56 -0.49
N GLU A 241 45.42 -12.56 -1.03
CA GLU A 241 45.68 -13.95 -0.73
C GLU A 241 47.15 -14.23 -1.09
N SER A 242 47.97 -14.51 -0.08
CA SER A 242 49.33 -14.97 -0.27
C SER A 242 49.29 -16.38 -0.83
N ASN A 243 49.59 -16.43 -2.13
CA ASN A 243 49.86 -17.58 -2.97
C ASN A 243 50.57 -18.73 -2.23
N LYS A 244 49.86 -19.84 -1.98
CA LYS A 244 50.47 -21.15 -1.72
C LYS A 244 50.12 -22.10 -2.87
N ASN A 245 50.91 -22.00 -3.93
CA ASN A 245 51.24 -23.08 -4.86
C ASN A 245 52.77 -22.94 -5.05
N SER A 246 53.63 -23.95 -4.99
CA SER A 246 53.50 -25.35 -5.39
C SER A 246 54.85 -26.03 -5.10
N VAL A 247 54.88 -27.30 -4.66
CA VAL A 247 55.88 -28.28 -5.12
C VAL A 247 55.22 -29.66 -5.14
N HIS A 248 55.24 -30.24 -6.33
CA HIS A 248 54.78 -31.56 -6.73
C HIS A 248 55.89 -32.58 -6.49
N THR A 249 55.60 -33.84 -6.13
CA THR A 249 56.13 -35.05 -6.79
C THR A 249 55.70 -36.36 -6.11
N ASP A 250 55.06 -37.19 -6.93
CA ASP A 250 55.20 -38.63 -7.15
C ASP A 250 54.97 -39.66 -6.04
N GLY A 251 54.24 -40.68 -6.47
CA GLY A 251 53.76 -41.76 -5.65
C GLY A 251 54.85 -42.68 -5.11
N THR A 252 54.56 -43.28 -3.96
CA THR A 252 55.07 -44.60 -3.61
C THR A 252 54.04 -45.27 -2.71
N ILE A 253 53.44 -46.35 -3.21
CA ILE A 253 52.76 -47.34 -2.40
C ILE A 253 53.86 -48.07 -1.62
N VAL A 254 53.85 -48.01 -0.29
CA VAL A 254 54.53 -49.02 0.53
C VAL A 254 53.58 -49.53 1.60
N VAL A 255 53.40 -50.84 1.53
CA VAL A 255 52.52 -51.71 2.28
C VAL A 255 53.30 -52.27 3.49
N LEU A 256 52.56 -52.55 4.58
CA LEU A 256 52.89 -53.36 5.77
C LEU A 256 53.90 -52.84 6.80
N SER A 257 53.48 -52.78 8.06
CA SER A 257 53.80 -53.82 9.05
C SER A 257 53.17 -53.50 10.41
N GLY A 258 52.53 -54.48 11.03
CA GLY A 258 51.91 -54.35 12.35
C GLY A 258 52.86 -54.64 13.50
N HIS A 259 52.58 -54.10 14.69
CA HIS A 259 52.76 -54.84 15.93
C HIS A 259 51.91 -54.28 17.08
N ARG A 260 51.56 -55.20 17.97
CA ARG A 260 50.57 -55.17 19.05
C ARG A 260 51.21 -54.68 20.36
N ARG A 261 50.41 -54.06 21.26
CA ARG A 261 50.36 -54.17 22.75
C ARG A 261 49.59 -52.95 23.31
N SER A 262 48.35 -53.07 23.79
CA SER A 262 47.94 -53.52 25.14
C SER A 262 48.49 -52.65 26.26
N ILE A 263 47.62 -51.90 26.96
CA ILE A 263 47.46 -51.83 28.42
C ILE A 263 46.01 -51.39 28.72
N LEU A 264 45.45 -52.00 29.75
CA LEU A 264 44.06 -52.14 30.16
C LEU A 264 43.97 -51.60 31.61
N ILE A 265 42.76 -51.21 32.04
CA ILE A 265 42.25 -51.20 33.45
C ILE A 265 42.74 -49.99 34.27
N SER A 266 41.90 -49.25 35.01
CA SER A 266 40.62 -49.59 35.65
C SER A 266 39.58 -48.48 35.59
#